data_AF-A0A7Y9MGV4-F1
#
_entry.id   AF-A0A7Y9MGV4-F1
#
_cell.length_a   1.000
_cell.length_b   1.000
_cell.length_c   1.000
_cell.angle_alpha   90.00
_cell.angle_beta   90.00
_cell.angle_gamma   90.00
#
_symmetry.space_group_name_H-M   'P 1'
#
loop_
_entity.id
_entity.type
_entity.pdbx_description
1 polymer ?
#
loop_
_entity_poly.entity_id
_entity_poly.type
_entity_poly.pdbx_seq_one_letter_code
_entity_poly.pdbx_strand_id
1 'polypeptide(L)'
;MLGGAHRGRSIGGQVSESEYADIEANGDSVQQFARDLGRLRLQADNPTLARLQAETGISRTVLSEAFNGAKLPTARTVDGIVRACGEDPGPWLDRRDTLATRRETSNVETTAPRASTTGISRRAAVLLAAGTFLAGVAGSAVTTTLVVSNALAAGPGSPQITVETGEDPAATACVEDARVATGDTRADNSLLEIVWSDKCQAGWGRVTRYDGLAQGNTVTIAIYPETSPDGPSRQEATEHDVQGAYTTLVVRPSPDTLLCAEGSFTVDGERIDLGDPLCI
;
A
#
# COMPACT_ATOMS: atom_id res chain seq x y z
N MET A 1 -3.88 -70.60 25.78
CA MET A 1 -2.55 -69.99 25.97
C MET A 1 -2.08 -69.47 24.62
N LEU A 2 -1.66 -68.20 24.59
CA LEU A 2 -0.82 -67.51 23.58
C LEU A 2 -1.49 -67.32 22.19
N GLY A 3 -1.66 -66.13 21.63
CA GLY A 3 -1.07 -64.81 21.91
C GLY A 3 -0.83 -64.12 20.58
N GLY A 4 -1.83 -63.38 20.08
CA GLY A 4 -1.69 -62.55 18.88
C GLY A 4 -1.09 -61.19 19.23
N ALA A 5 -0.03 -60.80 18.53
CA ALA A 5 0.62 -59.50 18.68
C ALA A 5 0.99 -58.92 17.30
N HIS A 6 0.05 -58.22 16.66
CA HIS A 6 0.37 -57.20 15.66
C HIS A 6 0.22 -55.83 16.32
N ARG A 7 1.35 -55.22 16.67
CA ARG A 7 1.44 -53.88 17.25
C ARG A 7 1.59 -52.88 16.10
N GLY A 8 0.47 -52.38 15.58
CA GLY A 8 0.44 -51.17 14.75
C GLY A 8 0.61 -49.95 15.66
N ARG A 9 1.75 -49.28 15.61
CA ARG A 9 2.00 -48.03 16.33
C ARG A 9 1.38 -46.90 15.53
N SER A 10 0.17 -46.51 15.92
CA SER A 10 -0.49 -45.27 15.49
C SER A 10 0.38 -44.08 15.92
N ILE A 11 0.86 -43.30 14.96
CA ILE A 11 1.45 -41.97 15.18
C ILE A 11 0.36 -40.97 14.77
N GLY A 12 -0.74 -40.96 15.53
CA GLY A 12 -1.73 -39.90 15.48
C GLY A 12 -1.28 -38.80 16.43
N GLY A 13 -0.59 -37.79 15.91
CA GLY A 13 -0.42 -36.53 16.63
C GLY A 13 -1.80 -35.91 16.83
N GLN A 14 -2.25 -35.85 18.08
CA GLN A 14 -3.38 -35.02 18.48
C GLN A 14 -2.97 -33.57 18.27
N VAL A 15 -3.30 -33.03 17.10
CA VAL A 15 -3.35 -31.58 16.91
C VAL A 15 -4.61 -31.12 17.62
N SER A 16 -4.45 -30.33 18.66
CA SER A 16 -5.54 -29.86 19.53
C SER A 16 -6.55 -29.02 18.75
N GLU A 17 -7.83 -29.34 18.92
CA GLU A 17 -8.99 -28.59 18.40
C GLU A 17 -8.97 -27.09 18.77
N SER A 18 -8.23 -26.74 19.83
CA SER A 18 -7.99 -25.35 20.26
C SER A 18 -7.03 -24.58 19.36
N GLU A 19 -6.14 -25.25 18.63
CA GLU A 19 -5.19 -24.59 17.72
C GLU A 19 -5.83 -24.30 16.35
N TYR A 20 -6.87 -25.05 15.97
CA TYR A 20 -7.69 -24.77 14.79
C TYR A 20 -8.70 -23.64 15.01
N ALA A 21 -9.17 -23.42 16.25
CA ALA A 21 -10.05 -22.30 16.59
C ALA A 21 -9.33 -20.94 16.58
N ASP A 22 -8.02 -20.92 16.87
CA ASP A 22 -7.22 -19.68 16.84
C ASP A 22 -6.81 -19.24 15.41
N ILE A 23 -6.85 -20.15 14.43
CA ILE A 23 -6.59 -19.80 13.01
C ILE A 23 -7.80 -19.09 12.37
N GLU A 24 -9.02 -19.31 12.87
CA GLU A 24 -10.23 -18.60 12.44
C GLU A 24 -10.39 -17.22 13.11
N ALA A 25 -9.63 -16.93 14.16
CA ALA A 25 -9.62 -15.65 14.86
C ALA A 25 -8.66 -14.61 14.24
N ASN A 26 -8.18 -14.83 13.01
CA ASN A 26 -7.47 -13.80 12.24
C ASN A 26 -8.51 -12.81 11.67
N GLY A 27 -9.00 -11.98 12.60
CA GLY A 27 -10.23 -11.21 12.48
C GLY A 27 -10.31 -10.37 11.22
N ASP A 28 -11.46 -10.46 10.58
CA ASP A 28 -11.88 -9.62 9.47
C ASP A 28 -11.46 -8.16 9.68
N SER A 29 -10.80 -7.53 8.71
CA SER A 29 -10.20 -6.19 8.84
C SER A 29 -10.70 -5.25 7.76
N VAL A 30 -10.50 -3.93 7.93
CA VAL A 30 -10.87 -2.95 6.89
C VAL A 30 -10.13 -3.20 5.58
N GLN A 31 -8.86 -3.62 5.66
CA GLN A 31 -8.06 -3.99 4.50
C GLN A 31 -8.58 -5.25 3.83
N GLN A 32 -9.04 -6.24 4.61
CA GLN A 32 -9.67 -7.44 4.05
C GLN A 32 -11.01 -7.11 3.39
N PHE A 33 -11.82 -6.27 4.02
CA PHE A 33 -13.10 -5.80 3.49
C PHE A 33 -12.93 -5.06 2.15
N ALA A 34 -11.95 -4.16 2.05
CA ALA A 34 -11.64 -3.46 0.81
C ALA A 34 -11.11 -4.39 -0.30
N ARG A 35 -10.27 -5.38 0.06
CA ARG A 35 -9.83 -6.43 -0.86
C ARG A 35 -10.99 -7.24 -1.40
N ASP A 36 -11.95 -7.59 -0.54
CA ASP A 36 -13.13 -8.33 -0.95
C ASP A 36 -14.06 -7.48 -1.83
N LEU A 37 -14.24 -6.19 -1.54
CA LEU A 37 -14.93 -5.27 -2.47
C LEU A 37 -14.22 -5.20 -3.83
N GLY A 38 -12.89 -5.23 -3.85
CA GLY A 38 -12.10 -5.32 -5.08
C GLY A 38 -12.36 -6.62 -5.85
N ARG A 39 -12.45 -7.77 -5.16
CA ARG A 39 -12.79 -9.06 -5.77
C ARG A 39 -14.20 -9.08 -6.33
N LEU A 40 -15.17 -8.53 -5.59
CA LEU A 40 -16.54 -8.35 -6.06
C LEU A 40 -16.56 -7.57 -7.38
N ARG A 41 -15.83 -6.45 -7.44
CA ARG A 41 -15.72 -5.65 -8.66
C ARG A 41 -15.15 -6.48 -9.81
N LEU A 42 -14.08 -7.26 -9.57
CA LEU A 42 -13.49 -8.13 -10.59
C LEU A 42 -14.46 -9.20 -11.11
N GLN A 43 -15.30 -9.77 -10.24
CA GLN A 43 -16.32 -10.75 -10.61
C GLN A 43 -17.45 -10.15 -11.43
N ALA A 44 -17.71 -8.85 -11.27
CA ALA A 44 -18.75 -8.11 -12.00
C ALA A 44 -18.23 -7.46 -13.30
N ASP A 45 -17.31 -8.11 -14.02
CA ASP A 45 -16.65 -7.58 -15.23
C ASP A 45 -15.76 -6.33 -14.99
N ASN A 46 -15.32 -6.12 -13.75
CA ASN A 46 -14.37 -5.07 -13.37
C ASN A 46 -14.77 -3.63 -13.82
N PRO A 47 -15.98 -3.14 -13.48
CA PRO A 47 -16.46 -1.84 -13.93
C PRO A 47 -15.50 -0.72 -13.52
N THR A 48 -15.27 0.24 -14.42
CA THR A 48 -14.37 1.37 -14.17
C THR A 48 -14.94 2.28 -13.08
N LEU A 49 -14.08 3.04 -12.39
CA LEU A 49 -14.55 4.02 -11.40
C LEU A 49 -15.44 5.11 -12.04
N ALA A 50 -15.23 5.41 -13.33
CA ALA A 50 -16.09 6.35 -14.07
C ALA A 50 -17.49 5.78 -14.29
N ARG A 51 -17.60 4.50 -14.65
CA ARG A 51 -18.89 3.80 -14.76
C ARG A 51 -19.60 3.74 -13.41
N LEU A 52 -18.89 3.32 -12.36
CA LEU A 52 -19.43 3.28 -11.00
C LEU A 52 -19.89 4.67 -10.54
N GLN A 53 -19.16 5.73 -10.87
CA GLN A 53 -19.59 7.10 -10.57
C GLN A 53 -20.90 7.45 -11.30
N ALA A 54 -21.02 7.11 -12.58
CA ALA A 54 -22.23 7.39 -13.36
C ALA A 54 -23.46 6.65 -12.83
N GLU A 55 -23.29 5.38 -12.42
CA GLU A 55 -24.38 4.54 -11.93
C GLU A 55 -24.77 4.86 -10.47
N THR A 56 -23.81 5.21 -9.62
CA THR A 56 -24.04 5.37 -8.17
C THR A 56 -24.09 6.83 -7.70
N GLY A 57 -23.58 7.77 -8.51
CA GLY A 57 -23.38 9.17 -8.14
C GLY A 57 -22.25 9.40 -7.12
N ILE A 58 -21.45 8.38 -6.79
CA ILE A 58 -20.31 8.49 -5.87
C ILE A 58 -19.09 8.97 -6.66
N SER A 59 -18.35 9.95 -6.14
CA SER A 59 -17.17 10.48 -6.84
C SER A 59 -16.08 9.41 -7.01
N ARG A 60 -15.33 9.49 -8.12
CA ARG A 60 -14.16 8.63 -8.39
C ARG A 60 -13.17 8.55 -7.23
N THR A 61 -12.91 9.67 -6.53
CA THR A 61 -12.01 9.69 -5.37
C THR A 61 -12.55 8.85 -4.22
N VAL A 62 -13.83 8.96 -3.89
CA VAL A 62 -14.47 8.16 -2.82
C VAL A 62 -14.52 6.68 -3.21
N LEU A 63 -14.75 6.37 -4.49
CA LEU A 63 -14.71 4.99 -4.98
C LEU A 63 -13.29 4.41 -4.89
N SER A 64 -12.27 5.17 -5.29
CA SER A 64 -10.86 4.78 -5.17
C SER A 64 -10.48 4.51 -3.71
N GLU A 65 -10.88 5.39 -2.79
CA GLU A 65 -10.67 5.20 -1.35
C GLU A 65 -11.36 3.94 -0.82
N ALA A 66 -12.56 3.62 -1.32
CA ALA A 66 -13.28 2.45 -0.86
C ALA A 66 -12.57 1.12 -1.16
N PHE A 67 -11.81 1.06 -2.27
CA PHE A 67 -11.05 -0.12 -2.67
C PHE A 67 -9.64 -0.18 -2.08
N ASN A 68 -9.11 0.91 -1.51
CA ASN A 68 -7.73 0.95 -1.01
C ASN A 68 -7.55 0.44 0.43
N GLY A 69 -8.63 0.33 1.21
CA GLY A 69 -8.60 -0.20 2.59
C GLY A 69 -7.98 0.71 3.65
N ALA A 70 -7.70 1.98 3.35
CA ALA A 70 -7.20 2.96 4.31
C ALA A 70 -8.27 3.39 5.31
N LYS A 71 -9.54 3.46 4.87
CA LYS A 71 -10.69 3.84 5.69
C LYS A 71 -11.87 2.92 5.40
N LEU A 72 -12.64 2.61 6.43
CA LEU A 72 -13.88 1.85 6.28
C LEU A 72 -14.87 2.70 5.47
N PRO A 73 -15.38 2.22 4.31
CA PRO A 73 -16.32 2.98 3.50
C PRO A 73 -17.64 3.22 4.24
N THR A 74 -18.37 4.27 3.85
CA THR A 74 -19.71 4.54 4.42
C THR A 74 -20.71 3.49 3.93
N ALA A 75 -21.79 3.26 4.69
CA ALA A 75 -22.87 2.34 4.26
C ALA A 75 -23.42 2.68 2.87
N ARG A 76 -23.61 3.98 2.58
CA ARG A 76 -24.03 4.45 1.24
C ARG A 76 -23.04 4.06 0.15
N THR A 77 -21.75 4.15 0.43
CA THR A 77 -20.70 3.79 -0.54
C THR A 77 -20.67 2.28 -0.80
N VAL A 78 -20.76 1.47 0.26
CA VAL A 78 -20.83 0.00 0.15
C VAL A 78 -22.07 -0.43 -0.63
N ASP A 79 -23.26 0.07 -0.27
CA ASP A 79 -24.52 -0.23 -0.96
C ASP A 79 -24.44 0.11 -2.45
N GLY A 80 -23.96 1.30 -2.80
CA GLY A 80 -23.81 1.72 -4.19
C GLY A 80 -22.87 0.82 -5.00
N ILE A 81 -21.69 0.51 -4.45
CA ILE A 81 -20.71 -0.37 -5.11
C ILE A 81 -21.28 -1.78 -5.30
N VAL A 82 -21.87 -2.36 -4.25
CA VAL A 82 -22.35 -3.76 -4.28
C VAL A 82 -23.51 -3.93 -5.26
N ARG A 83 -24.48 -2.99 -5.26
CA ARG A 83 -25.59 -3.01 -6.22
C ARG A 83 -25.12 -2.81 -7.66
N ALA A 84 -24.18 -1.90 -7.89
CA ALA A 84 -23.62 -1.68 -9.23
C ALA A 84 -22.83 -2.90 -9.73
N CYS A 85 -22.28 -3.71 -8.83
CA CYS A 85 -21.67 -5.00 -9.15
C CYS A 85 -22.67 -6.16 -9.23
N GLY A 86 -23.97 -5.91 -9.05
CA GLY A 86 -25.02 -6.91 -9.23
C GLY A 86 -25.26 -7.86 -8.05
N GLU A 87 -24.69 -7.56 -6.88
CA GLU A 87 -24.82 -8.40 -5.66
C GLU A 87 -25.77 -7.78 -4.63
N ASP A 88 -26.17 -8.58 -3.62
CA ASP A 88 -27.01 -8.12 -2.51
C ASP A 88 -26.18 -7.34 -1.46
N PRO A 89 -26.53 -6.08 -1.14
CA PRO A 89 -25.81 -5.29 -0.14
C PRO A 89 -25.93 -5.78 1.30
N GLY A 90 -26.99 -6.52 1.66
CA GLY A 90 -27.27 -6.89 3.05
C GLY A 90 -26.07 -7.48 3.80
N PRO A 91 -25.48 -8.60 3.33
CA PRO A 91 -24.31 -9.21 3.96
C PRO A 91 -23.08 -8.29 4.04
N TRP A 92 -22.90 -7.42 3.04
CA TRP A 92 -21.78 -6.48 2.99
C TRP A 92 -21.94 -5.35 4.01
N LEU A 93 -23.17 -4.86 4.20
CA LEU A 93 -23.50 -3.84 5.18
C LEU A 93 -23.38 -4.39 6.60
N ASP A 94 -23.86 -5.60 6.87
CA ASP A 94 -23.73 -6.25 8.17
C ASP A 94 -22.25 -6.46 8.56
N ARG A 95 -21.44 -6.90 7.60
CA ARG A 95 -19.99 -7.05 7.77
C ARG A 95 -19.32 -5.71 8.05
N ARG A 96 -19.66 -4.67 7.28
CA ARG A 96 -19.15 -3.30 7.47
C ARG A 96 -19.52 -2.76 8.86
N ASP A 97 -20.74 -2.98 9.33
CA ASP A 97 -21.21 -2.50 10.63
C ASP A 97 -20.50 -3.23 11.78
N THR A 98 -20.25 -4.53 11.64
CA THR A 98 -19.42 -5.30 12.59
C THR A 98 -18.01 -4.72 12.70
N LEU A 99 -17.39 -4.33 11.58
CA LEU A 99 -16.08 -3.67 11.57
C LEU A 99 -16.13 -2.27 12.19
N ALA A 100 -17.21 -1.53 11.99
CA ALA A 100 -17.40 -0.21 12.61
C ALA A 100 -17.49 -0.32 14.13
N THR A 101 -18.34 -1.22 14.65
CA THR A 101 -18.49 -1.45 16.10
C THR A 101 -17.17 -1.90 16.73
N ARG A 102 -16.42 -2.81 16.09
CA ARG A 102 -15.12 -3.25 16.61
C ARG A 102 -14.12 -2.10 16.74
N ARG A 103 -14.12 -1.17 15.78
CA ARG A 103 -13.26 0.02 15.82
C ARG A 103 -13.67 0.97 16.94
N GLU A 104 -14.97 1.15 17.17
CA GLU A 104 -15.49 1.94 18.28
C GLU A 104 -15.07 1.34 19.62
N THR A 105 -15.21 0.02 19.80
CA THR A 105 -14.81 -0.66 21.05
C THR A 105 -13.30 -0.57 21.30
N SER A 106 -12.46 -0.78 20.29
CA SER A 106 -10.99 -0.65 20.45
C SER A 106 -10.54 0.78 20.73
N ASN A 107 -11.24 1.78 20.17
CA ASN A 107 -10.94 3.18 20.42
C ASN A 107 -11.39 3.63 21.82
N VAL A 108 -12.52 3.10 22.32
CA VAL A 108 -13.02 3.35 23.69
C VAL A 108 -12.11 2.69 24.73
N GLU A 109 -11.61 1.48 24.49
CA GLU A 109 -10.67 0.79 25.39
C GLU A 109 -9.30 1.50 25.47
N THR A 110 -8.88 2.17 24.39
CA THR A 110 -7.70 3.04 24.38
C THR A 110 -7.95 4.39 25.07
N THR A 111 -9.21 4.79 25.24
CA THR A 111 -9.63 6.06 25.85
C THR A 111 -10.08 5.88 27.31
N ALA A 112 -9.40 5.02 28.08
CA ALA A 112 -9.39 5.19 29.53
C ALA A 112 -8.68 6.52 29.88
N PRO A 113 -9.14 7.31 30.86
CA PRO A 113 -8.66 8.67 31.06
C PRO A 113 -7.19 8.67 31.48
N ARG A 114 -6.29 8.99 30.55
CA ARG A 114 -4.95 9.47 30.92
C ARG A 114 -5.14 10.81 31.57
N ALA A 115 -5.03 10.81 32.89
CA ALA A 115 -4.78 12.00 33.68
C ALA A 115 -3.68 12.82 32.98
N SER A 116 -4.03 14.06 32.65
CA SER A 116 -3.15 15.10 32.13
C SER A 116 -1.85 15.15 32.93
N THR A 117 -0.74 14.72 32.33
CA THR A 117 0.59 14.97 32.89
C THR A 117 1.03 16.33 32.40
N THR A 118 0.89 17.33 33.28
CA THR A 118 1.34 18.70 33.12
C THR A 118 2.80 18.73 32.62
N GLY A 119 3.03 19.45 31.52
CA GLY A 119 4.36 19.66 30.96
C GLY A 119 5.30 20.31 31.97
N ILE A 120 6.39 19.63 32.28
CA ILE A 120 7.46 20.16 33.13
C ILE A 120 8.32 21.07 32.26
N SER A 121 8.33 22.36 32.60
CA SER A 121 9.15 23.37 31.95
C SER A 121 10.66 23.06 32.13
N ARG A 122 11.45 23.39 31.11
CA ARG A 122 12.91 23.18 30.98
C ARG A 122 13.80 23.86 32.05
N ARG A 123 13.27 24.23 33.22
CA ARG A 123 14.01 24.99 34.26
C ARG A 123 14.10 24.30 35.63
N ALA A 124 13.62 23.06 35.79
CA ALA A 124 13.58 22.37 37.09
C ALA A 124 14.41 21.06 37.13
N ALA A 125 15.57 21.02 36.47
CA ALA A 125 16.50 19.89 36.53
C ALA A 125 17.90 20.32 37.03
N VAL A 126 17.93 21.15 38.07
CA VAL A 126 19.13 21.38 38.88
C VAL A 126 18.69 21.15 40.32
N LEU A 127 19.53 20.41 41.06
CA LEU A 127 19.40 20.02 42.47
C LEU A 127 18.65 18.70 42.72
N LEU A 128 19.38 17.58 42.61
CA LEU A 128 19.47 16.60 43.69
C LEU A 128 20.84 15.88 43.60
N ALA A 129 21.84 16.51 44.20
CA ALA A 129 23.05 15.85 44.69
C ALA A 129 22.98 15.82 46.23
N ALA A 130 23.61 14.79 46.82
CA ALA A 130 23.72 14.42 48.23
C ALA A 130 22.58 13.52 48.76
N GLY A 131 22.82 12.37 49.39
CA GLY A 131 24.08 11.74 49.80
C GLY A 131 23.87 10.36 50.45
N THR A 132 24.87 9.49 50.26
CA THR A 132 25.36 8.39 51.12
C THR A 132 24.41 7.44 51.86
N PHE A 133 24.57 6.13 51.61
CA PHE A 133 24.87 5.15 52.67
C PHE A 133 25.86 4.09 52.17
N LEU A 134 26.87 3.82 53.02
CA LEU A 134 28.05 2.97 52.81
C LEU A 134 27.81 1.53 53.26
N ALA A 135 28.30 0.55 52.46
CA ALA A 135 28.78 -0.82 52.80
C ALA A 135 28.39 -1.78 51.66
N GLY A 136 29.22 -2.64 51.06
CA GLY A 136 30.64 -2.95 51.18
C GLY A 136 31.02 -3.96 50.07
N VAL A 137 32.28 -3.88 49.63
CA VAL A 137 33.12 -4.92 49.00
C VAL A 137 32.51 -5.84 47.91
N ALA A 138 32.83 -5.56 46.64
CA ALA A 138 33.57 -6.45 45.73
C ALA A 138 33.44 -5.95 44.28
N GLY A 139 34.50 -6.15 43.50
CA GLY A 139 34.77 -5.44 42.26
C GLY A 139 33.71 -5.59 41.17
N SER A 140 33.49 -4.49 40.46
CA SER A 140 33.29 -4.44 39.00
C SER A 140 33.32 -2.96 38.63
N ALA A 141 34.40 -2.51 38.02
CA ALA A 141 34.39 -1.26 37.26
C ALA A 141 33.48 -1.49 36.05
N VAL A 142 32.17 -1.34 36.24
CA VAL A 142 31.22 -1.30 35.14
C VAL A 142 31.37 0.09 34.54
N THR A 143 32.28 0.22 33.58
CA THR A 143 32.26 1.34 32.66
C THR A 143 31.01 1.18 31.81
N THR A 144 29.93 1.84 32.21
CA THR A 144 28.72 1.97 31.40
C THR A 144 29.07 2.88 30.22
N THR A 145 29.58 2.30 29.14
CA THR A 145 29.69 2.99 27.86
C THR A 145 28.27 3.27 27.40
N LEU A 146 27.82 4.51 27.60
CA LEU A 146 26.63 5.02 26.93
C LEU A 146 26.91 5.01 25.44
N VAL A 147 26.47 3.96 24.75
CA VAL A 147 26.35 3.99 23.29
C VAL A 147 25.19 4.94 22.99
N VAL A 148 25.53 6.22 22.82
CA VAL A 148 24.61 7.18 22.24
C VAL A 148 24.51 6.81 20.77
N SER A 149 23.50 6.00 20.43
CA SER A 149 23.13 5.80 19.03
C SER A 149 22.70 7.15 18.48
N ASN A 150 23.59 7.81 17.74
CA ASN A 150 23.24 8.92 16.86
C ASN A 150 22.37 8.34 15.74
N ALA A 151 21.10 8.08 16.03
CA ALA A 151 20.09 8.02 14.99
C ALA A 151 19.96 9.45 14.47
N LEU A 152 20.76 9.78 13.45
CA LEU A 152 20.42 10.86 12.54
C LEU A 152 19.00 10.57 12.10
N ALA A 153 18.05 11.36 12.59
CA ALA A 153 16.67 11.28 12.15
C ALA A 153 16.71 11.36 10.62
N ALA A 154 16.31 10.27 9.96
CA ALA A 154 16.16 10.23 8.53
C ALA A 154 15.35 11.47 8.13
N GLY A 155 15.95 12.35 7.34
CA GLY A 155 15.27 13.55 6.87
C GLY A 155 14.03 13.15 6.06
N PRO A 156 13.03 14.03 5.95
CA PRO A 156 11.96 13.84 4.96
C PRO A 156 12.61 13.57 3.58
N GLY A 157 12.21 12.48 2.91
CA GLY A 157 12.77 12.05 1.63
C GLY A 157 13.88 10.99 1.69
N SER A 158 14.17 10.41 2.85
CA SER A 158 15.02 9.20 2.92
C SER A 158 14.18 7.93 2.71
N PRO A 159 14.62 6.96 1.89
CA PRO A 159 13.87 5.73 1.64
C PRO A 159 13.77 4.89 2.92
N GLN A 160 12.56 4.42 3.23
CA GLN A 160 12.27 3.45 4.28
C GLN A 160 12.30 2.01 3.75
N ILE A 161 12.12 1.83 2.45
CA ILE A 161 12.25 0.56 1.73
C ILE A 161 13.35 0.76 0.70
N THR A 162 14.38 -0.07 0.74
CA THR A 162 15.47 -0.04 -0.24
C THR A 162 15.06 -0.84 -1.47
N VAL A 163 15.10 -0.19 -2.63
CA VAL A 163 14.93 -0.77 -3.96
C VAL A 163 15.94 -0.14 -4.90
N GLU A 164 16.17 -0.77 -6.04
CA GLU A 164 17.00 -0.26 -7.12
C GLU A 164 16.16 0.15 -8.34
N THR A 165 16.66 1.13 -9.10
CA THR A 165 16.09 1.47 -10.40
C THR A 165 16.14 0.25 -11.32
N GLY A 166 15.04 -0.02 -12.01
CA GLY A 166 14.89 -1.20 -12.87
C GLY A 166 14.20 -2.38 -12.21
N GLU A 167 13.93 -2.34 -10.90
CA GLU A 167 13.07 -3.33 -10.27
C GLU A 167 11.62 -3.21 -10.76
N ASP A 168 10.94 -4.35 -10.94
CA ASP A 168 9.51 -4.37 -11.26
C ASP A 168 8.71 -3.92 -10.02
N PRO A 169 7.95 -2.82 -10.08
CA PRO A 169 7.15 -2.37 -8.94
C PRO A 169 6.28 -3.48 -8.37
N ALA A 170 5.66 -4.33 -9.20
CA ALA A 170 4.78 -5.41 -8.76
C ALA A 170 5.49 -6.49 -7.92
N ALA A 171 6.82 -6.57 -8.00
CA ALA A 171 7.64 -7.50 -7.23
C ALA A 171 8.22 -6.88 -5.94
N THR A 172 7.91 -5.62 -5.63
CA THR A 172 8.46 -4.88 -4.48
C THR A 172 7.37 -4.52 -3.46
N ALA A 173 7.78 -4.18 -2.23
CA ALA A 173 6.87 -3.64 -1.22
C ALA A 173 6.43 -2.18 -1.51
N CYS A 174 6.98 -1.53 -2.55
CA CYS A 174 6.61 -0.15 -2.91
C CYS A 174 5.13 -0.04 -3.31
N VAL A 175 4.53 -1.11 -3.82
CA VAL A 175 3.10 -1.11 -4.22
C VAL A 175 2.15 -0.93 -3.04
N GLU A 176 2.61 -1.17 -1.81
CA GLU A 176 1.76 -1.08 -0.61
C GLU A 176 1.37 0.37 -0.28
N ASP A 177 2.30 1.31 -0.45
CA ASP A 177 2.07 2.73 -0.19
C ASP A 177 1.96 3.57 -1.46
N ALA A 178 2.25 2.99 -2.64
CA ALA A 178 2.24 3.72 -3.88
C ALA A 178 0.87 4.33 -4.24
N ARG A 179 0.88 5.56 -4.76
CA ARG A 179 -0.30 6.30 -5.21
C ARG A 179 0.00 6.97 -6.56
N VAL A 180 -1.05 7.25 -7.33
CA VAL A 180 -0.93 8.12 -8.52
C VAL A 180 -0.56 9.52 -8.01
N ALA A 181 0.65 9.96 -8.29
CA ALA A 181 1.13 11.29 -7.91
C ALA A 181 0.63 12.34 -8.90
N THR A 182 0.54 11.98 -10.18
CA THR A 182 -0.03 12.82 -11.23
C THR A 182 -0.58 11.95 -12.36
N GLY A 183 -1.57 12.46 -13.08
CA GLY A 183 -2.18 11.77 -14.20
C GLY A 183 -2.95 12.73 -15.09
N ASP A 184 -2.97 12.45 -16.39
CA ASP A 184 -3.62 13.28 -17.38
C ASP A 184 -4.25 12.45 -18.50
N THR A 185 -5.41 12.89 -18.98
CA THR A 185 -6.08 12.27 -20.13
C THR A 185 -5.59 12.95 -21.40
N ARG A 186 -5.06 12.16 -22.32
CA ARG A 186 -4.36 12.56 -23.53
C ARG A 186 -5.12 12.08 -24.77
N ALA A 187 -4.46 12.10 -25.93
CA ALA A 187 -5.04 11.70 -27.20
C ALA A 187 -5.83 10.39 -27.11
N ASP A 188 -6.97 10.35 -27.80
CA ASP A 188 -7.86 9.19 -27.90
C ASP A 188 -8.31 8.61 -26.55
N ASN A 189 -8.57 9.50 -25.59
CA ASN A 189 -8.93 9.17 -24.22
C ASN A 189 -7.88 8.32 -23.49
N SER A 190 -6.62 8.31 -23.90
CA SER A 190 -5.58 7.56 -23.20
C SER A 190 -5.18 8.26 -21.89
N LEU A 191 -4.91 7.51 -20.82
CA LEU A 191 -4.51 8.02 -19.52
C LEU A 191 -3.01 7.77 -19.31
N LEU A 192 -2.23 8.84 -19.12
CA LEU A 192 -0.82 8.82 -18.73
C LEU A 192 -0.71 9.17 -17.25
N GLU A 193 -0.02 8.36 -16.46
CA GLU A 193 0.13 8.53 -15.01
C GLU A 193 1.58 8.32 -14.56
N ILE A 194 1.97 9.00 -13.49
CA ILE A 194 3.11 8.60 -12.67
C ILE A 194 2.60 8.11 -11.32
N VAL A 195 3.01 6.89 -10.98
CA VAL A 195 2.75 6.27 -9.68
C VAL A 195 4.01 6.42 -8.83
N TRP A 196 3.83 6.71 -7.54
CA TRP A 196 4.91 7.07 -6.63
C TRP A 196 4.73 6.41 -5.26
N SER A 197 5.81 5.87 -4.71
CA SER A 197 5.91 5.38 -3.32
C SER A 197 6.80 6.30 -2.50
N ASP A 198 6.26 6.85 -1.41
CA ASP A 198 7.02 7.67 -0.47
C ASP A 198 8.00 6.83 0.34
N LYS A 199 7.65 5.59 0.67
CA LYS A 199 8.55 4.69 1.39
C LYS A 199 9.75 4.27 0.57
N CYS A 200 9.58 4.06 -0.74
CA CYS A 200 10.68 3.71 -1.62
C CYS A 200 11.41 4.91 -2.20
N GLN A 201 10.80 6.11 -2.15
CA GLN A 201 11.28 7.29 -2.88
C GLN A 201 11.50 6.97 -4.38
N ALA A 202 10.57 6.22 -4.95
CA ALA A 202 10.65 5.70 -6.30
C ALA A 202 9.30 5.84 -7.03
N GLY A 203 9.36 6.08 -8.34
CA GLY A 203 8.19 6.20 -9.19
C GLY A 203 8.28 5.37 -10.45
N TRP A 204 7.13 5.14 -11.09
CA TRP A 204 7.03 4.45 -12.37
C TRP A 204 5.90 5.03 -13.23
N GLY A 205 6.06 4.96 -14.54
CA GLY A 205 5.07 5.43 -15.51
C GLY A 205 4.00 4.36 -15.75
N ARG A 206 2.78 4.80 -16.04
CA ARG A 206 1.69 3.94 -16.52
C ARG A 206 0.92 4.62 -17.63
N VAL A 207 0.62 3.87 -18.69
CA VAL A 207 -0.31 4.27 -19.75
C VAL A 207 -1.49 3.30 -19.78
N THR A 208 -2.70 3.81 -19.93
CA THR A 208 -3.90 3.02 -20.20
C THR A 208 -4.69 3.65 -21.35
N ARG A 209 -4.94 2.89 -22.40
CA ARG A 209 -5.82 3.22 -23.51
C ARG A 209 -7.25 2.77 -23.19
N TYR A 210 -8.23 3.51 -23.72
CA TYR A 210 -9.65 3.19 -23.60
C TYR A 210 -10.37 3.15 -24.96
N ASP A 211 -9.62 3.15 -26.06
CA ASP A 211 -10.14 3.16 -27.43
C ASP A 211 -10.61 1.78 -27.92
N GLY A 212 -10.22 0.69 -27.23
CA GLY A 212 -10.53 -0.67 -27.65
C GLY A 212 -9.66 -1.20 -28.79
N LEU A 213 -8.64 -0.45 -29.22
CA LEU A 213 -7.81 -0.73 -30.40
C LEU A 213 -6.47 -1.37 -30.04
N ALA A 214 -6.45 -2.31 -29.09
CA ALA A 214 -5.19 -2.94 -28.67
C ALA A 214 -4.63 -3.92 -29.73
N GLN A 215 -5.49 -4.71 -30.38
CA GLN A 215 -5.06 -5.73 -31.33
C GLN A 215 -4.30 -5.14 -32.52
N GLY A 216 -3.12 -5.69 -32.81
CA GLY A 216 -2.22 -5.24 -33.86
C GLY A 216 -1.41 -3.99 -33.51
N ASN A 217 -1.54 -3.47 -32.28
CA ASN A 217 -0.97 -2.20 -31.86
C ASN A 217 -0.09 -2.36 -30.61
N THR A 218 0.72 -1.33 -30.35
CA THR A 218 1.61 -1.26 -29.19
C THR A 218 1.26 -0.11 -28.27
N VAL A 219 1.70 -0.23 -27.02
CA VAL A 219 1.70 0.85 -26.03
C VAL A 219 3.11 0.96 -25.47
N THR A 220 3.72 2.14 -25.62
CA THR A 220 5.07 2.43 -25.13
C THR A 220 5.00 3.53 -24.08
N ILE A 221 5.70 3.33 -22.97
CA ILE A 221 5.79 4.27 -21.84
C ILE A 221 7.24 4.32 -21.37
N ALA A 222 7.70 5.52 -21.03
CA ALA A 222 8.99 5.71 -20.38
C ALA A 222 8.87 6.64 -19.17
N ILE A 223 9.77 6.45 -18.21
CA ILE A 223 9.96 7.35 -17.06
C ILE A 223 11.46 7.59 -16.84
N TYR A 224 11.82 8.81 -16.48
CA TYR A 224 13.21 9.25 -16.33
C TYR A 224 13.33 10.46 -15.41
N PRO A 225 14.53 10.73 -14.85
CA PRO A 225 14.82 12.00 -14.21
C PRO A 225 14.75 13.16 -15.22
N GLU A 226 14.07 14.25 -14.90
CA GLU A 226 13.94 15.43 -15.79
C GLU A 226 15.31 15.94 -16.27
N THR A 227 16.32 15.87 -15.40
CA THR A 227 17.69 16.31 -15.67
C THR A 227 18.48 15.37 -16.58
N SER A 228 17.98 14.16 -16.84
CA SER A 228 18.65 13.16 -17.68
C SER A 228 17.65 12.25 -18.41
N PRO A 229 16.92 12.76 -19.43
CA PRO A 229 15.88 12.01 -20.12
C PRO A 229 16.35 10.73 -20.81
N ASP A 230 17.57 10.76 -21.36
CA ASP A 230 18.24 9.63 -22.01
C ASP A 230 19.30 8.98 -21.09
N GLY A 231 19.22 9.25 -19.79
CA GLY A 231 20.17 8.78 -18.80
C GLY A 231 20.05 7.28 -18.50
N PRO A 232 21.03 6.71 -17.77
CA PRO A 232 21.04 5.29 -17.43
C PRO A 232 19.88 4.88 -16.50
N SER A 233 19.25 5.84 -15.82
CA SER A 233 18.09 5.58 -14.98
C SER A 233 16.78 5.52 -15.76
N ARG A 234 16.74 5.91 -17.04
CA ARG A 234 15.52 5.84 -17.86
C ARG A 234 15.02 4.40 -17.90
N GLN A 235 13.74 4.22 -17.58
CA GLN A 235 13.04 2.95 -17.76
C GLN A 235 12.01 3.10 -18.87
N GLU A 236 11.90 2.09 -19.71
CA GLU A 236 10.97 2.06 -20.84
C GLU A 236 10.37 0.67 -20.97
N ALA A 237 9.08 0.62 -21.30
CA ALA A 237 8.37 -0.61 -21.59
C ALA A 237 7.54 -0.42 -22.86
N THR A 238 7.51 -1.45 -23.71
CA THR A 238 6.64 -1.52 -24.88
C THR A 238 5.89 -2.83 -24.85
N GLU A 239 4.56 -2.72 -24.76
CA GLU A 239 3.66 -3.86 -24.74
C GLU A 239 2.89 -3.96 -26.05
N HIS A 240 2.52 -5.18 -26.43
CA HIS A 240 1.83 -5.49 -27.68
C HIS A 240 0.44 -6.08 -27.38
N ASP A 241 -0.55 -5.75 -28.20
CA ASP A 241 -1.89 -6.34 -28.13
C ASP A 241 -2.60 -6.14 -26.76
N VAL A 242 -2.19 -5.12 -26.00
CA VAL A 242 -2.75 -4.77 -24.69
C VAL A 242 -3.20 -3.31 -24.64
N GLN A 243 -4.11 -3.02 -23.71
CA GLN A 243 -4.64 -1.68 -23.47
C GLN A 243 -3.75 -0.84 -22.54
N GLY A 244 -2.66 -1.36 -22.00
CA GLY A 244 -1.83 -0.58 -21.08
C GLY A 244 -0.45 -1.16 -20.88
N ALA A 245 0.45 -0.31 -20.44
CA ALA A 245 1.83 -0.62 -20.15
C ALA A 245 2.27 0.14 -18.88
N TYR A 246 3.26 -0.40 -18.17
CA TYR A 246 3.91 0.29 -17.06
C TYR A 246 5.42 0.02 -17.10
N THR A 247 6.21 0.97 -16.59
CA THR A 247 7.66 0.82 -16.51
C THR A 247 8.07 0.13 -15.21
N THR A 248 9.31 -0.36 -15.17
CA THR A 248 10.02 -0.60 -13.91
C THR A 248 10.22 0.70 -13.13
N LEU A 249 10.63 0.56 -11.86
CA LEU A 249 10.84 1.66 -10.91
C LEU A 249 12.04 2.55 -11.32
N VAL A 250 11.92 3.86 -11.08
CA VAL A 250 13.04 4.80 -11.00
C VAL A 250 13.13 5.34 -9.58
N VAL A 251 14.24 5.03 -8.90
CA VAL A 251 14.57 5.64 -7.61
C VAL A 251 14.99 7.07 -7.84
N ARG A 252 14.36 8.00 -7.13
CA ARG A 252 14.67 9.43 -7.26
C ARG A 252 16.08 9.72 -6.75
N PRO A 253 16.98 10.29 -7.56
CA PRO A 253 18.38 10.51 -7.16
C PRO A 253 18.56 11.50 -6.00
N SER A 254 17.71 12.53 -5.94
CA SER A 254 17.67 13.52 -4.86
C SER A 254 16.25 14.08 -4.70
N PRO A 255 15.86 14.62 -3.53
CA PRO A 255 14.52 15.16 -3.31
C PRO A 255 14.06 16.19 -4.36
N ASP A 256 15.01 16.99 -4.87
CA ASP A 256 14.75 18.05 -5.86
C ASP A 256 14.71 17.56 -7.31
N THR A 257 15.06 16.30 -7.57
CA THR A 257 15.03 15.74 -8.92
C THR A 257 13.60 15.34 -9.28
N LEU A 258 13.01 16.01 -10.27
CA LEU A 258 11.71 15.60 -10.81
C LEU A 258 11.84 14.32 -11.62
N LEU A 259 10.79 13.49 -11.58
CA LEU A 259 10.62 12.36 -12.48
C LEU A 259 9.57 12.72 -13.51
N CYS A 260 9.89 12.52 -14.78
CA CYS A 260 9.01 12.77 -15.91
C CYS A 260 8.68 11.46 -16.63
N ALA A 261 7.46 11.36 -17.16
CA ALA A 261 7.00 10.24 -17.94
C ALA A 261 6.41 10.71 -19.27
N GLU A 262 6.63 9.92 -20.31
CA GLU A 262 6.08 10.12 -21.64
C GLU A 262 5.54 8.80 -22.17
N GLY A 263 4.54 8.88 -23.04
CA GLY A 263 3.90 7.70 -23.58
C GLY A 263 3.46 7.88 -25.01
N SER A 264 3.19 6.76 -25.65
CA SER A 264 2.75 6.69 -27.02
C SER A 264 2.08 5.35 -27.28
N PHE A 265 1.36 5.27 -28.38
CA PHE A 265 0.81 4.00 -28.85
C PHE A 265 0.74 3.99 -30.36
N THR A 266 0.47 2.83 -30.95
CA THR A 266 0.18 2.74 -32.38
C THR A 266 -1.30 2.49 -32.66
N VAL A 267 -1.75 2.95 -33.82
CA VAL A 267 -3.02 2.60 -34.46
C VAL A 267 -2.73 2.41 -35.94
N ASP A 268 -3.03 1.23 -36.47
CA ASP A 268 -2.84 0.89 -37.89
C ASP A 268 -1.41 1.17 -38.41
N GLY A 269 -0.41 1.00 -37.53
CA GLY A 269 1.00 1.25 -37.83
C GLY A 269 1.45 2.72 -37.72
N GLU A 270 0.54 3.66 -37.47
CA GLU A 270 0.85 5.04 -37.16
C GLU A 270 1.12 5.21 -35.66
N ARG A 271 2.15 5.96 -35.30
CA ARG A 271 2.49 6.29 -33.91
C ARG A 271 1.77 7.56 -33.48
N ILE A 272 1.09 7.48 -32.34
CA ILE A 272 0.42 8.60 -31.68
C ILE A 272 1.15 8.86 -30.35
N ASP A 273 1.78 10.03 -30.24
CA ASP A 273 2.42 10.48 -29.01
C ASP A 273 1.38 11.11 -28.06
N LEU A 274 1.54 10.88 -26.75
CA LEU A 274 0.62 11.40 -25.74
C LEU A 274 0.89 12.87 -25.37
N GLY A 275 1.72 13.58 -26.12
CA GLY A 275 2.06 14.99 -25.91
C GLY A 275 3.26 15.20 -24.98
N ASP A 276 3.34 16.39 -24.38
CA ASP A 276 4.48 16.78 -23.52
C ASP A 276 4.63 15.86 -22.29
N PRO A 277 5.88 15.64 -21.81
CA PRO A 277 6.12 14.83 -20.63
C PRO A 277 5.36 15.32 -19.39
N LEU A 278 4.89 14.37 -18.59
CA LEU A 278 4.21 14.61 -17.32
C LEU A 278 5.22 14.45 -16.18
N CYS A 279 5.37 15.40 -15.25
CA CYS A 279 6.44 15.36 -14.23
C CYS A 279 5.94 15.55 -12.77
N ILE A 280 6.69 14.99 -11.79
CA ILE A 280 6.47 15.08 -10.32
C ILE A 280 7.77 15.22 -9.52
#